data_AF-A0A0S4TGW9-F1
#
_entry.id   AF-A0A0S4TGW9-F1
#
_cell.length_a   1.000
_cell.length_b   1.000
_cell.length_c   1.000
_cell.angle_alpha   90.00
_cell.angle_beta   90.00
_cell.angle_gamma   90.00
#
_symmetry.space_group_name_H-M   'P 1'
#
loop_
_entity.id
_entity.type
_entity.pdbx_description
1 polymer ?
#
loop_
_entity_poly.entity_id
_entity_poly.type
_entity_poly.pdbx_seq_one_letter_code
_entity_poly.pdbx_strand_id
1 'polypeptide(L)'
;MSCQGEDIVKKESQPKFFDDKAGEMIIASTRQRGNPILAHVCNVPYDFQNIVPDFLVGKYDAVVFISIKYHKLHNQYLRKRIESLQKNYKVRILLCLVDIPPSGAIDAAILEITDICFDLNMTLFLAWSPKEAGHILETLKSHENSSSEIIRGGLSLDLFSRIRDALSSLPRINKTDSENLLKHFGSISKVVNASEEELSKIQGIGPIKAKVISEVFSTEFSDS
;
A
#
# COMPACT_ATOMS: atom_id res chain seq x y z
N MET A 1 29.92 16.06 -57.14
CA MET A 1 29.33 14.85 -56.55
C MET A 1 30.39 14.16 -55.71
N SER A 2 30.31 14.27 -54.39
CA SER A 2 30.45 13.13 -53.48
C SER A 2 30.16 13.62 -52.07
N CYS A 3 29.34 12.84 -51.38
CA CYS A 3 28.62 13.17 -50.17
C CYS A 3 29.49 13.09 -48.92
N GLN A 4 29.09 13.90 -47.95
CA GLN A 4 29.49 13.84 -46.54
C GLN A 4 29.19 12.47 -45.94
N GLY A 5 30.09 12.01 -45.07
CA GLY A 5 29.81 11.03 -44.04
C GLY A 5 30.38 11.56 -42.73
N GLU A 6 29.60 12.37 -42.02
CA GLU A 6 29.89 12.70 -40.63
C GLU A 6 29.41 11.54 -39.76
N ASP A 7 30.35 10.85 -39.12
CA ASP A 7 30.08 9.82 -38.12
C ASP A 7 29.40 10.47 -36.90
N ILE A 8 28.10 10.25 -36.76
CA ILE A 8 27.34 10.66 -35.57
C ILE A 8 27.69 9.71 -34.42
N VAL A 9 28.66 10.12 -33.61
CA VAL A 9 28.93 9.53 -32.29
C VAL A 9 27.66 9.66 -31.43
N LYS A 10 26.99 8.54 -31.13
CA LYS A 10 25.91 8.49 -30.15
C LYS A 10 26.48 8.90 -28.78
N LYS A 11 26.23 10.14 -28.37
CA LYS A 11 26.48 10.62 -27.01
C LYS A 11 25.66 9.75 -26.04
N GLU A 12 26.30 8.87 -25.29
CA GLU A 12 25.63 8.19 -24.17
C GLU A 12 25.16 9.25 -23.18
N SER A 13 23.84 9.49 -23.16
CA SER A 13 23.21 10.36 -22.17
C SER A 13 23.44 9.75 -20.79
N GLN A 14 23.93 10.55 -19.83
CA GLN A 14 24.11 10.13 -18.45
C GLN A 14 22.84 9.44 -17.90
N PRO A 15 22.99 8.42 -17.03
CA PRO A 15 21.85 7.68 -16.49
C PRO A 15 20.92 8.61 -15.70
N LYS A 16 19.66 8.71 -16.15
CA LYS A 16 18.63 9.53 -15.51
C LYS A 16 17.90 8.73 -14.44
N PHE A 17 18.18 9.04 -13.17
CA PHE A 17 17.59 8.32 -12.02
C PHE A 17 16.29 8.95 -11.49
N PHE A 18 15.93 10.15 -11.92
CA PHE A 18 14.70 10.81 -11.47
C PHE A 18 14.08 11.60 -12.62
N ASP A 19 12.81 11.94 -12.48
CA ASP A 19 12.10 12.84 -13.38
C ASP A 19 11.11 13.68 -12.56
N ASP A 20 11.10 15.00 -12.76
CA ASP A 20 10.23 15.89 -11.99
C ASP A 20 8.75 15.60 -12.23
N LYS A 21 8.39 15.15 -13.44
CA LYS A 21 7.02 14.75 -13.78
C LYS A 21 6.56 13.52 -12.99
N ALA A 22 7.49 12.72 -12.45
CA ALA A 22 7.14 11.54 -11.66
C ALA A 22 6.36 11.88 -10.38
N GLY A 23 6.27 13.15 -9.96
CA GLY A 23 5.38 13.60 -8.89
C GLY A 23 3.89 13.63 -9.28
N GLU A 24 3.55 13.72 -10.56
CA GLU A 24 2.16 13.86 -11.03
C GLU A 24 1.69 12.67 -11.86
N MET A 25 2.61 11.95 -12.49
CA MET A 25 2.30 10.88 -13.44
C MET A 25 3.30 9.73 -13.34
N ILE A 26 3.00 8.60 -13.97
CA ILE A 26 3.96 7.50 -14.10
C ILE A 26 4.95 7.84 -15.21
N ILE A 27 6.24 7.62 -14.96
CA ILE A 27 7.25 7.75 -16.01
C ILE A 27 7.72 6.36 -16.39
N ALA A 28 7.38 5.92 -17.59
CA ALA A 28 7.83 4.65 -18.14
C ALA A 28 9.17 4.83 -18.87
N SER A 29 10.06 3.86 -18.73
CA SER A 29 11.27 3.82 -19.54
C SER A 29 10.90 3.65 -21.01
N THR A 30 11.65 4.27 -21.92
CA THR A 30 11.53 4.01 -23.36
C THR A 30 11.69 2.52 -23.70
N ARG A 31 12.40 1.74 -22.87
CA ARG A 31 12.52 0.27 -23.00
C ARG A 31 11.20 -0.47 -22.74
N GLN A 32 10.25 0.15 -22.05
CA GLN A 32 8.94 -0.43 -21.75
C GLN A 32 7.89 -0.12 -22.83
N ARG A 33 8.29 0.49 -23.95
CA ARG A 33 7.41 0.64 -25.10
C ARG A 33 6.95 -0.73 -25.59
N GLY A 34 5.64 -0.90 -25.74
CA GLY A 34 5.03 -2.18 -26.12
C GLY A 34 4.85 -3.18 -24.97
N ASN A 35 5.18 -2.81 -23.73
CA ASN A 35 4.85 -3.65 -22.58
C ASN A 35 3.32 -3.77 -22.44
N PRO A 36 2.74 -4.99 -22.42
CA PRO A 36 1.29 -5.19 -22.37
C PRO A 36 0.63 -4.61 -21.11
N ILE A 37 1.36 -4.42 -20.00
CA ILE A 37 0.77 -3.87 -18.77
C ILE A 37 0.33 -2.41 -18.96
N LEU A 38 0.96 -1.66 -19.88
CA LEU A 38 0.65 -0.26 -20.13
C LEU A 38 -0.74 -0.06 -20.76
N ALA A 39 -1.28 -1.09 -21.43
CA ALA A 39 -2.66 -1.06 -21.92
C ALA A 39 -3.71 -1.10 -20.79
N HIS A 40 -3.28 -1.37 -19.56
CA HIS A 40 -4.12 -1.46 -18.38
C HIS A 40 -3.81 -0.38 -17.33
N VAL A 41 -2.98 0.61 -17.68
CA VAL A 41 -2.77 1.83 -16.90
C VAL A 41 -3.68 2.91 -17.49
N CYS A 42 -4.86 3.06 -16.92
CA CYS A 42 -5.95 3.91 -17.42
C CYS A 42 -6.30 5.05 -16.46
N ASN A 43 -6.09 4.87 -15.17
CA ASN A 43 -6.49 5.81 -14.11
C ASN A 43 -5.42 6.88 -13.82
N VAL A 44 -4.21 6.67 -14.34
CA VAL A 44 -3.06 7.55 -14.11
C VAL A 44 -2.39 7.84 -15.45
N PRO A 45 -2.10 9.11 -15.78
CA PRO A 45 -1.37 9.43 -17.00
C PRO A 45 0.06 8.88 -16.93
N TYR A 46 0.65 8.58 -18.09
CA TYR A 46 2.06 8.18 -18.17
C TYR A 46 2.77 8.76 -19.39
N ASP A 47 4.09 8.94 -19.28
CA ASP A 47 4.98 9.44 -20.34
C ASP A 47 6.21 8.53 -20.45
N PHE A 48 6.86 8.54 -21.61
CA PHE A 48 8.07 7.78 -21.87
C PHE A 48 9.31 8.64 -21.77
N GLN A 49 10.25 8.25 -20.92
CA GLN A 49 11.53 8.93 -20.75
C GLN A 49 12.69 7.92 -20.73
N ASN A 50 13.90 8.36 -21.05
CA ASN A 50 15.09 7.51 -20.95
C ASN A 50 15.58 7.47 -19.49
N ILE A 51 14.84 6.77 -18.64
CA ILE A 51 15.13 6.61 -17.21
C ILE A 51 15.81 5.26 -16.92
N VAL A 52 16.50 5.21 -15.77
CA VAL A 52 17.19 4.01 -15.30
C VAL A 52 16.23 2.88 -14.92
N PRO A 53 15.16 3.04 -14.11
CA PRO A 53 14.22 1.96 -13.80
C PRO A 53 13.30 1.68 -14.99
N ASP A 54 12.37 0.75 -14.83
CA ASP A 54 11.37 0.48 -15.86
C ASP A 54 10.18 1.42 -15.73
N PHE A 55 9.79 1.74 -14.49
CA PHE A 55 8.81 2.77 -14.19
C PHE A 55 9.23 3.58 -12.95
N LEU A 56 8.92 4.88 -12.97
CA LEU A 56 8.85 5.70 -11.77
C LEU A 56 7.37 5.89 -11.40
N VAL A 57 7.04 5.51 -10.17
CA VAL A 57 5.71 5.73 -9.56
C VAL A 57 5.75 6.82 -8.50
N GLY A 58 6.90 7.51 -8.42
CA GLY A 58 7.17 8.67 -7.59
C GLY A 58 8.60 9.16 -7.85
N LYS A 59 8.98 10.32 -7.31
CA LYS A 59 10.30 10.93 -7.60
C LYS A 59 11.49 10.01 -7.29
N TYR A 60 11.37 9.18 -6.26
CA TYR A 60 12.40 8.25 -5.80
C TYR A 60 11.87 6.83 -5.59
N ASP A 61 10.78 6.49 -6.28
CA ASP A 61 10.08 5.22 -6.15
C ASP A 61 10.18 4.45 -7.48
N ALA A 62 11.14 3.52 -7.52
CA ALA A 62 11.49 2.77 -8.71
C ALA A 62 10.77 1.43 -8.76
N VAL A 63 10.21 1.12 -9.93
CA VAL A 63 9.69 -0.18 -10.28
C VAL A 63 10.54 -0.78 -11.40
N VAL A 64 11.01 -2.01 -11.19
CA VAL A 64 11.58 -2.88 -12.22
C VAL A 64 10.51 -3.90 -12.60
N PHE A 65 10.38 -4.19 -13.89
CA PHE A 65 9.41 -5.14 -14.41
C PHE A 65 10.11 -6.36 -14.99
N ILE A 66 9.57 -7.55 -14.69
CA ILE A 66 10.00 -8.80 -15.29
C ILE A 66 8.79 -9.74 -15.44
N SER A 67 8.86 -10.68 -16.38
CA SER A 67 7.95 -11.82 -16.39
C SER A 67 8.69 -13.12 -16.07
N ILE A 68 8.01 -14.11 -15.50
CA ILE A 68 8.65 -15.41 -15.20
C ILE A 68 9.20 -16.05 -16.47
N LYS A 69 8.46 -16.00 -17.58
CA LYS A 69 8.93 -16.50 -18.87
C LYS A 69 10.24 -15.85 -19.30
N TYR A 70 10.37 -14.53 -19.13
CA TYR A 70 11.59 -13.81 -19.48
C TYR A 70 12.74 -14.14 -18.52
N HIS A 71 12.47 -14.22 -17.21
CA HIS A 71 13.48 -14.59 -16.22
C HIS A 71 14.08 -15.97 -16.50
N LYS A 72 13.23 -16.96 -16.83
CA LYS A 72 13.69 -18.31 -17.20
C LYS A 72 14.56 -18.34 -18.45
N LEU A 73 14.33 -17.43 -19.40
CA LEU A 73 15.16 -17.31 -20.60
C LEU A 73 16.48 -16.59 -20.33
N HIS A 74 16.48 -15.65 -19.38
CA HIS A 74 17.62 -14.77 -19.08
C HIS A 74 17.84 -14.60 -17.56
N ASN A 75 18.31 -15.67 -16.90
CA ASN A 75 18.48 -15.72 -15.45
C ASN A 75 19.35 -14.57 -14.87
N GLN A 76 20.42 -14.17 -15.55
CA GLN A 76 21.30 -13.08 -15.09
C GLN A 76 20.73 -11.67 -15.30
N TYR A 77 19.68 -11.52 -16.11
CA TYR A 77 19.16 -10.20 -16.47
C TYR A 77 18.63 -9.46 -15.25
N LEU A 78 17.82 -10.14 -14.42
CA LEU A 78 17.13 -9.52 -13.29
C LEU A 78 18.12 -8.90 -12.31
N ARG A 79 19.17 -9.65 -11.95
CA ARG A 79 20.19 -9.19 -11.01
C ARG A 79 20.89 -7.93 -11.51
N LYS A 80 21.40 -7.96 -12.74
CA LYS A 80 22.03 -6.80 -13.40
C LYS A 80 21.08 -5.61 -13.49
N ARG A 81 19.79 -5.89 -13.73
CA ARG A 81 18.77 -4.86 -13.83
C ARG A 81 18.53 -4.15 -12.49
N ILE A 82 18.42 -4.90 -11.40
CA ILE A 82 18.26 -4.35 -10.06
C ILE A 82 19.51 -3.58 -9.62
N GLU A 83 20.71 -4.11 -9.91
CA GLU A 83 21.99 -3.46 -9.61
C GLU A 83 22.13 -2.11 -10.32
N SER A 84 21.60 -1.98 -11.55
CA SER A 84 21.62 -0.71 -12.30
C SER A 84 20.87 0.43 -11.60
N LEU A 85 19.94 0.14 -10.68
CA LEU A 85 19.25 1.15 -9.89
C LEU A 85 20.19 1.87 -8.91
N GLN A 86 21.27 1.20 -8.50
CA GLN A 86 22.17 1.66 -7.44
C GLN A 86 21.39 1.99 -6.14
N LYS A 87 21.88 2.92 -5.31
CA LYS A 87 21.25 3.36 -4.06
C LYS A 87 20.43 4.66 -4.21
N ASN A 88 19.92 4.94 -5.41
CA ASN A 88 19.27 6.22 -5.74
C ASN A 88 17.77 6.28 -5.42
N TYR A 89 17.18 5.18 -4.93
CA TYR A 89 15.72 5.07 -4.72
C TYR A 89 15.42 4.64 -3.29
N LYS A 90 14.47 5.34 -2.67
CA LYS A 90 13.97 5.01 -1.33
C LYS A 90 13.08 3.78 -1.37
N VAL A 91 12.19 3.73 -2.36
CA VAL A 91 11.29 2.60 -2.60
C VAL A 91 11.75 1.88 -3.86
N ARG A 92 11.98 0.58 -3.74
CA ARG A 92 12.52 -0.27 -4.81
C ARG A 92 11.66 -1.51 -4.94
N ILE A 93 10.91 -1.58 -6.02
CA ILE A 93 9.88 -2.60 -6.23
C ILE A 93 10.24 -3.43 -7.45
N LEU A 94 10.13 -4.75 -7.32
CA LEU A 94 10.09 -5.67 -8.45
C LEU A 94 8.65 -6.06 -8.71
N LEU A 95 8.11 -5.67 -9.86
CA LEU A 95 6.82 -6.12 -10.36
C LEU A 95 7.04 -7.31 -11.30
N CYS A 96 6.67 -8.50 -10.83
CA CYS A 96 6.87 -9.75 -11.55
C CYS A 96 5.54 -10.28 -12.11
N LEU A 97 5.44 -10.39 -13.43
CA LEU A 97 4.31 -10.99 -14.12
C LEU A 97 4.45 -12.52 -14.17
N VAL A 98 3.47 -13.21 -13.63
CA VAL A 98 3.33 -14.66 -13.65
C VAL A 98 2.62 -15.07 -14.96
N ASP A 99 3.41 -15.28 -16.02
CA ASP A 99 2.94 -15.55 -17.40
C ASP A 99 3.17 -17.00 -17.86
N ILE A 100 3.31 -17.93 -16.91
CA ILE A 100 3.42 -19.37 -17.16
C ILE A 100 2.31 -20.13 -16.45
N PRO A 101 1.83 -21.26 -17.01
CA PRO A 101 0.79 -22.06 -16.38
C PRO A 101 1.24 -22.66 -15.04
N PRO A 102 0.30 -22.94 -14.11
CA PRO A 102 0.61 -23.55 -12.82
C PRO A 102 1.31 -24.89 -13.02
N SER A 103 2.55 -24.98 -12.53
CA SER A 103 3.39 -26.18 -12.59
C SER A 103 4.47 -26.06 -11.52
N GLY A 104 5.08 -27.16 -11.06
CA GLY A 104 6.16 -27.08 -10.06
C GLY A 104 7.38 -26.23 -10.50
N ALA A 105 7.50 -25.94 -11.80
CA ALA A 105 8.52 -25.04 -12.32
C ALA A 105 8.25 -23.55 -12.04
N ILE A 106 7.03 -23.17 -11.64
CA ILE A 106 6.67 -21.81 -11.23
C ILE A 106 7.24 -21.50 -9.84
N ASP A 107 7.12 -22.45 -8.93
CA ASP A 107 7.52 -22.29 -7.52
C ASP A 107 9.03 -22.09 -7.43
N ALA A 108 9.81 -22.87 -8.17
CA ALA A 108 11.26 -22.72 -8.25
C ALA A 108 11.69 -21.35 -8.79
N ALA A 109 11.01 -20.84 -9.82
CA ALA A 109 11.32 -19.53 -10.40
C ALA A 109 10.93 -18.38 -9.47
N ILE A 110 9.79 -18.48 -8.79
CA ILE A 110 9.37 -17.49 -7.79
C ILE A 110 10.34 -17.49 -6.61
N LEU A 111 10.78 -18.66 -6.15
CA LEU A 111 11.76 -18.78 -5.07
C LEU A 111 13.08 -18.11 -5.44
N GLU A 112 13.63 -18.40 -6.64
CA GLU A 112 14.86 -17.75 -7.12
C GLU A 112 14.72 -16.22 -7.22
N ILE A 113 13.60 -15.73 -7.77
CA ILE A 113 13.31 -14.29 -7.85
C ILE A 113 13.18 -13.67 -6.46
N THR A 114 12.57 -14.39 -5.51
CA THR A 114 12.39 -13.93 -4.13
C THR A 114 13.73 -13.81 -3.42
N ASP A 115 14.62 -14.79 -3.58
CA ASP A 115 15.98 -14.76 -3.03
C ASP A 115 16.77 -13.56 -3.60
N ILE A 116 16.70 -13.34 -4.91
CA ILE A 116 17.33 -12.15 -5.56
C ILE A 116 16.77 -10.85 -4.98
N CYS A 117 15.46 -10.76 -4.75
CA CYS A 117 14.83 -9.56 -4.17
C CYS A 117 15.29 -9.32 -2.74
N PHE A 118 15.38 -10.39 -1.94
CA PHE A 118 15.86 -10.33 -0.57
C PHE A 118 17.31 -9.84 -0.50
N ASP A 119 18.20 -10.46 -1.26
CA ASP A 119 19.62 -10.11 -1.32
C ASP A 119 19.88 -8.67 -1.75
N LEU A 120 19.05 -8.14 -2.65
CA LEU A 120 19.21 -6.81 -3.23
C LEU A 120 18.29 -5.75 -2.63
N ASN A 121 17.59 -6.07 -1.54
CA ASN A 121 16.68 -5.17 -0.82
C ASN A 121 15.62 -4.55 -1.74
N MET A 122 14.87 -5.41 -2.42
CA MET A 122 13.71 -5.10 -3.26
C MET A 122 12.43 -5.64 -2.63
N THR A 123 11.33 -4.92 -2.77
CA THR A 123 9.99 -5.44 -2.46
C THR A 123 9.40 -6.14 -3.68
N LEU A 124 8.98 -7.40 -3.54
CA LEU A 124 8.40 -8.19 -4.63
C LEU A 124 6.88 -8.04 -4.66
N PHE A 125 6.34 -7.70 -5.83
CA PHE A 125 4.92 -7.83 -6.17
C PHE A 125 4.75 -8.85 -7.28
N LEU A 126 3.90 -9.84 -7.05
CA LEU A 126 3.48 -10.81 -8.07
C LEU A 126 2.17 -10.35 -8.70
N ALA A 127 2.04 -10.50 -10.02
CA ALA A 127 0.82 -10.25 -10.76
C ALA A 127 0.51 -11.45 -11.66
N TRP A 128 -0.72 -11.95 -11.63
CA TRP A 128 -1.19 -13.12 -12.39
C TRP A 128 -1.78 -12.76 -13.76
N SER A 129 -1.79 -11.47 -14.10
CA SER A 129 -2.17 -11.00 -15.43
C SER A 129 -1.58 -9.63 -15.74
N PRO A 130 -1.45 -9.25 -17.03
CA PRO A 130 -1.04 -7.90 -17.40
C PRO A 130 -1.97 -6.82 -16.83
N LYS A 131 -3.27 -7.13 -16.71
CA LYS A 131 -4.27 -6.24 -16.11
C LYS A 131 -3.98 -5.97 -14.63
N GLU A 132 -3.71 -7.02 -13.87
CA GLU A 132 -3.34 -6.90 -12.46
C GLU A 132 -2.04 -6.14 -12.29
N ALA A 133 -1.03 -6.41 -13.12
CA ALA A 133 0.24 -5.68 -13.10
C ALA A 133 0.05 -4.18 -13.36
N GLY A 134 -0.77 -3.82 -14.35
CA GLY A 134 -1.14 -2.41 -14.62
C GLY A 134 -1.83 -1.76 -13.43
N HIS A 135 -2.78 -2.46 -12.81
CA HIS A 135 -3.50 -1.93 -11.64
C HIS A 135 -2.61 -1.78 -10.39
N ILE A 136 -1.68 -2.71 -10.16
CA ILE A 136 -0.66 -2.58 -9.12
C ILE A 136 0.16 -1.32 -9.36
N LEU A 137 0.59 -1.07 -10.61
CA LEU A 137 1.37 0.11 -10.95
C LEU A 137 0.61 1.42 -10.68
N GLU A 138 -0.68 1.47 -11.02
CA GLU A 138 -1.56 2.61 -10.67
C GLU A 138 -1.67 2.81 -9.16
N THR A 139 -1.86 1.72 -8.42
CA THR A 139 -1.99 1.74 -6.95
C THR A 139 -0.71 2.24 -6.29
N LEU A 140 0.45 1.79 -6.77
CA LEU A 140 1.73 2.28 -6.26
C LEU A 140 1.86 3.80 -6.46
N LYS A 141 1.44 4.32 -7.62
CA LYS A 141 1.46 5.76 -7.88
C LYS A 141 0.47 6.54 -7.02
N SER A 142 -0.77 6.06 -6.86
CA SER A 142 -1.77 6.77 -6.05
C SER A 142 -1.39 6.85 -4.57
N HIS A 143 -0.54 5.94 -4.10
CA HIS A 143 -0.12 5.84 -2.71
C HIS A 143 1.29 6.40 -2.40
N GLU A 144 1.99 7.01 -3.37
CA GLU A 144 3.35 7.55 -3.16
C GLU A 144 3.44 8.53 -1.97
N ASN A 145 2.37 9.29 -1.72
CA ASN A 145 2.26 10.30 -0.66
C ASN A 145 1.35 9.85 0.51
N SER A 146 0.93 8.58 0.53
CA SER A 146 0.06 8.09 1.60
C SER A 146 0.79 8.11 2.94
N SER A 147 0.42 9.05 3.81
CA SER A 147 0.91 9.10 5.18
C SER A 147 0.42 7.89 5.97
N SER A 148 1.25 7.40 6.91
CA SER A 148 0.87 6.35 7.85
C SER A 148 -0.31 6.75 8.77
N GLU A 149 -0.68 8.02 8.81
CA GLU A 149 -1.84 8.52 9.55
C GLU A 149 -3.18 8.00 9.00
N ILE A 150 -3.28 7.72 7.70
CA ILE A 150 -4.48 7.15 7.07
C ILE A 150 -4.82 5.78 7.68
N ILE A 151 -3.79 5.03 8.11
CA ILE A 151 -3.92 3.69 8.70
C ILE A 151 -4.52 3.75 10.12
N ARG A 152 -4.39 4.88 10.83
CA ARG A 152 -4.91 5.01 12.20
C ARG A 152 -6.43 5.09 12.29
N GLY A 153 -7.14 5.09 11.16
CA GLY A 153 -8.58 5.24 11.12
C GLY A 153 -8.95 6.66 11.55
N GLY A 154 -9.39 7.49 10.60
CA GLY A 154 -9.93 8.80 10.97
C GLY A 154 -11.06 8.62 11.97
N LEU A 155 -11.01 9.33 13.10
CA LEU A 155 -12.16 9.42 14.01
C LEU A 155 -13.35 9.92 13.19
N SER A 156 -14.49 9.25 13.30
CA SER A 156 -15.74 9.69 12.67
C SER A 156 -15.99 11.18 12.98
N LEU A 157 -16.45 11.96 11.99
CA LEU A 157 -16.79 13.38 12.20
C LEU A 157 -18.05 13.55 13.06
N ASP A 158 -18.87 12.51 13.15
CA ASP A 158 -20.12 12.48 13.89
C ASP A 158 -19.91 12.28 15.40
N LEU A 159 -20.52 13.14 16.20
CA LEU A 159 -20.47 13.11 17.66
C LEU A 159 -21.05 11.80 18.23
N PHE A 160 -22.16 11.31 17.67
CA PHE A 160 -22.79 10.09 18.17
C PHE A 160 -21.85 8.88 18.00
N SER A 161 -21.22 8.78 16.83
CA SER A 161 -20.22 7.76 16.51
C SER A 161 -19.01 7.81 17.45
N ARG A 162 -18.48 9.00 17.76
CA ARG A 162 -17.37 9.17 18.73
C ARG A 162 -17.73 8.72 20.12
N ILE A 163 -18.93 9.11 20.59
CA ILE A 163 -19.39 8.75 21.94
C ILE A 163 -19.65 7.25 22.03
N ARG A 164 -20.25 6.66 20.99
CA ARG A 164 -20.44 5.21 20.91
C ARG A 164 -19.11 4.47 20.95
N ASP A 165 -18.13 4.93 20.18
CA ASP A 165 -16.81 4.29 20.14
C ASP A 165 -16.09 4.43 21.50
N ALA A 166 -16.21 5.57 22.18
CA ALA A 166 -15.68 5.79 23.54
C ALA A 166 -16.36 4.94 24.61
N LEU A 167 -17.68 4.73 24.54
CA LEU A 167 -18.37 3.81 25.44
C LEU A 167 -18.00 2.35 25.14
N SER A 168 -17.77 2.01 23.87
CA SER A 168 -17.38 0.66 23.46
C SER A 168 -15.93 0.30 23.81
N SER A 169 -15.11 1.27 24.22
CA SER A 169 -13.79 0.99 24.78
C SER A 169 -13.83 0.56 26.25
N LEU A 170 -14.98 0.67 26.93
CA LEU A 170 -15.14 0.15 28.28
C LEU A 170 -15.03 -1.38 28.29
N PRO A 171 -14.44 -1.99 29.33
CA PRO A 171 -14.34 -3.44 29.41
C PRO A 171 -15.72 -4.10 29.29
N ARG A 172 -15.82 -5.14 28.46
CA ARG A 172 -17.05 -5.96 28.27
C ARG A 172 -18.26 -5.20 27.67
N ILE A 173 -18.08 -3.97 27.22
CA ILE A 173 -19.11 -3.18 26.52
C ILE A 173 -18.84 -3.22 25.02
N ASN A 174 -19.86 -3.51 24.21
CA ASN A 174 -19.74 -3.52 22.75
C ASN A 174 -20.42 -2.29 22.11
N LYS A 175 -20.33 -2.17 20.78
CA LYS A 175 -20.96 -1.06 20.03
C LYS A 175 -22.48 -1.04 20.17
N THR A 176 -23.13 -2.21 20.19
CA THR A 176 -24.59 -2.32 20.37
C THR A 176 -25.03 -1.88 21.77
N ASP A 177 -24.29 -2.28 22.81
CA ASP A 177 -24.53 -1.85 24.20
C ASP A 177 -24.38 -0.33 24.31
N SER A 178 -23.34 0.22 23.69
CA SER A 178 -23.08 1.67 23.65
C SER A 178 -24.21 2.43 22.93
N GLU A 179 -24.72 1.90 21.82
CA GLU A 179 -25.89 2.48 21.15
C GLU A 179 -27.15 2.40 22.01
N ASN A 180 -27.37 1.29 22.73
CA ASN A 180 -28.52 1.14 23.63
C ASN A 180 -28.43 2.09 24.83
N LEU A 181 -27.25 2.29 25.40
CA LEU A 181 -27.00 3.28 26.46
C LEU A 181 -27.33 4.69 25.97
N LEU A 182 -26.85 5.05 24.79
CA LEU A 182 -27.07 6.39 24.23
C LEU A 182 -28.53 6.61 23.84
N LYS A 183 -29.21 5.61 23.30
CA LYS A 183 -30.65 5.68 22.98
C LYS A 183 -31.50 5.80 24.23
N HIS A 184 -31.15 5.09 25.31
CA HIS A 184 -31.91 5.12 26.56
C HIS A 184 -31.69 6.41 27.36
N PHE A 185 -30.44 6.83 27.57
CA PHE A 185 -30.11 7.96 28.43
C PHE A 185 -29.98 9.30 27.70
N GLY A 186 -29.65 9.29 26.40
CA GLY A 186 -29.49 10.49 25.58
C GLY A 186 -28.29 11.38 25.91
N SER A 187 -27.51 11.06 26.96
CA SER A 187 -26.32 11.83 27.36
C SER A 187 -25.33 10.95 28.12
N ILE A 188 -24.04 11.15 27.88
CA ILE A 188 -22.95 10.48 28.62
C ILE A 188 -23.04 10.80 30.11
N SER A 189 -23.35 12.05 30.47
CA SER A 189 -23.46 12.46 31.87
C SER A 189 -24.52 11.64 32.61
N LYS A 190 -25.63 11.29 31.93
CA LYS A 190 -26.66 10.43 32.50
C LYS A 190 -26.21 8.97 32.59
N VAL A 191 -25.44 8.47 31.62
CA VAL A 191 -24.85 7.11 31.68
C VAL A 191 -23.87 6.98 32.86
N VAL A 192 -23.02 7.98 33.07
CA VAL A 192 -22.01 8.00 34.14
C VAL A 192 -22.64 8.06 35.53
N ASN A 193 -23.74 8.79 35.70
CA ASN A 193 -24.42 8.96 36.98
C ASN A 193 -25.55 7.94 37.24
N ALA A 194 -25.79 7.00 36.32
CA ALA A 194 -26.84 6.00 36.47
C ALA A 194 -26.47 4.95 37.52
N SER A 195 -27.45 4.45 38.27
CA SER A 195 -27.23 3.35 39.21
C SER A 195 -27.06 2.01 38.48
N GLU A 196 -26.41 1.04 39.13
CA GLU A 196 -26.28 -0.32 38.58
C GLU A 196 -27.65 -0.97 38.26
N GLU A 197 -28.67 -0.66 39.07
CA GLU A 197 -30.04 -1.10 38.87
C GLU A 197 -30.70 -0.48 37.63
N GLU A 198 -30.38 0.79 37.32
CA GLU A 198 -30.89 1.46 36.12
C GLU A 198 -30.17 0.97 34.87
N LEU A 199 -28.85 0.80 34.93
CA LEU A 199 -28.03 0.25 33.84
C LEU A 199 -28.48 -1.17 33.48
N SER A 200 -28.80 -2.00 34.47
CA SER A 200 -29.21 -3.40 34.25
C SER A 200 -30.60 -3.58 33.62
N LYS A 201 -31.41 -2.51 33.55
CA LYS A 201 -32.72 -2.51 32.85
C LYS A 201 -32.58 -2.38 31.33
N ILE A 202 -31.39 -2.01 30.84
CA ILE A 202 -31.15 -1.81 29.42
C ILE A 202 -30.94 -3.16 28.73
N GLN A 203 -31.59 -3.35 27.59
CA GLN A 203 -31.44 -4.55 26.79
C GLN A 203 -29.96 -4.78 26.41
N GLY A 204 -29.43 -5.94 26.82
CA GLY A 204 -28.05 -6.33 26.55
C GLY A 204 -27.06 -5.96 27.67
N ILE A 205 -27.49 -5.17 28.66
CA ILE A 205 -26.68 -4.77 29.82
C ILE A 205 -27.15 -5.54 31.04
N GLY A 206 -26.52 -6.70 31.28
CA GLY A 206 -26.74 -7.46 32.50
C GLY A 206 -26.00 -6.88 33.71
N PRO A 207 -26.20 -7.45 34.91
CA PRO A 207 -25.61 -6.95 36.16
C PRO A 207 -24.08 -6.88 36.11
N ILE A 208 -23.43 -7.81 35.40
CA ILE A 208 -21.97 -7.81 35.22
C ILE A 208 -21.51 -6.57 34.44
N LYS A 209 -22.20 -6.20 33.36
CA LYS A 209 -21.85 -5.03 32.55
C LYS A 209 -22.18 -3.73 33.28
N ALA A 210 -23.33 -3.69 33.96
CA ALA A 210 -23.75 -2.54 34.77
C ALA A 210 -22.73 -2.24 35.87
N LYS A 211 -22.28 -3.27 36.59
CA LYS A 211 -21.23 -3.16 37.61
C LYS A 211 -19.92 -2.64 37.05
N VAL A 212 -19.46 -3.15 35.90
CA VAL A 212 -18.23 -2.66 35.25
C VAL A 212 -18.33 -1.19 34.86
N ILE A 213 -19.47 -0.76 34.30
CA ILE A 213 -19.68 0.66 33.95
C ILE A 213 -19.60 1.53 35.21
N SER A 214 -20.31 1.14 36.27
CA SER A 214 -20.32 1.83 37.58
C SER A 214 -18.91 1.91 38.19
N GLU A 215 -18.18 0.79 38.22
CA GLU A 215 -16.82 0.71 38.75
C GLU A 215 -15.85 1.60 37.96
N VAL A 216 -15.87 1.55 36.62
CA VAL A 216 -14.94 2.34 35.79
C VAL A 216 -15.08 3.84 36.05
N PHE A 217 -16.30 4.34 36.24
CA PHE A 217 -16.52 5.77 36.49
C PHE A 217 -16.39 6.18 37.95
N SER A 218 -16.50 5.25 38.90
CA SER A 218 -16.43 5.53 40.34
C SER A 218 -15.05 5.28 40.95
N THR A 219 -14.17 4.55 40.26
CA THR A 219 -12.82 4.24 40.77
C THR A 219 -11.91 5.45 40.61
N GLU A 220 -11.16 5.77 41.67
CA GLU A 220 -10.14 6.83 41.61
C GLU A 220 -8.95 6.40 40.76
N PHE A 221 -8.42 7.33 39.96
CA PHE A 221 -7.19 7.09 39.21
C PHE A 221 -6.03 6.90 40.19
N SER A 222 -5.42 5.72 40.19
CA SER A 222 -4.22 5.44 40.98
C SER A 222 -3.00 5.91 40.19
N ASP A 223 -2.19 6.79 40.76
CA ASP A 223 -0.85 7.08 40.21
C ASP A 223 0.03 5.83 40.44
N SER A 224 0.23 5.03 39.40
CA SER A 224 1.19 3.92 39.38
C SER A 224 2.06 4.00 38.14
#